data_AF-A0A7S9KMR0-F1
#
_entry.id   AF-A0A7S9KMR0-F1
#
_cell.length_a   1.000
_cell.length_b   1.000
_cell.length_c   1.000
_cell.angle_alpha   90.00
_cell.angle_beta   90.00
_cell.angle_gamma   90.00
#
_symmetry.space_group_name_H-M   'P 1'
#
loop_
_entity.id
_entity.type
_entity.pdbx_description
1 polymer ?
#
loop_
_entity_poly.entity_id
_entity_poly.type
_entity_poly.pdbx_seq_one_letter_code
_entity_poly.pdbx_strand_id
1 'polypeptide(L)'
;MPPREIASISRSDLQRLKPSDNAYITNVKHISSYNWIDEDTPTIAVPGSPPLWNPPVGAQHVKKDSGLICIDENAMRLSKSSLEPLFRALYTTDPSFDIRPFDVISDRHNVRMLLSFVRPRTEINAGTAFCIKLELVHDTLLMCRHEVAPTEFLAPHEFRGYGHEFEKMYTTSQISGGTGHHRIISYRFCGMEFLIRHETDGFVKSRSEEVDANEGRSDLTGSLCLSARTPEDTCLVAKSKATKLTVLEKGALVPLESTLEIKTRSAWRPLVFDQVAAQIWVSQTPKLVRAHHNRGHFQSPRVEDVKADIDDWERASQESLRALGTLIKKITAVMKGCGGRALLQYDTATDSLVISEVEAVGVLPGDLYSKWGGEKRKREISAISQRNRNNKLEQRIGKEKEKKKKSTFPMSLDLKRYRDMSNMVLDLFRSGNREKKKGTKRQREREDYGITYDKQWARKYLLDPLTAPEPNQETGLGASHVNPLHMARAKRDVGPFDRPRRQRKRISIHTDAIDALDTIGGQYHHGGPYDAALLSRNLDREYSPVAAVEESNLEAMRDICLGMHHAMAPECTCRRRLGKRK
;
A
#
# COMPACT_ATOMS: atom_id res chain seq x y z
N MET A 1 11.72 -6.28 -19.22
CA MET A 1 11.41 -7.72 -19.06
C MET A 1 10.37 -7.85 -17.95
N PRO A 2 9.41 -8.79 -18.03
CA PRO A 2 8.52 -9.06 -16.91
C PRO A 2 9.33 -9.52 -15.69
N PRO A 3 8.90 -9.17 -14.46
CA PRO A 3 9.60 -9.59 -13.25
C PRO A 3 9.67 -11.11 -13.19
N ARG A 4 10.84 -11.63 -12.78
CA ARG A 4 11.09 -13.07 -12.77
C ARG A 4 10.26 -13.73 -11.67
N GLU A 5 9.45 -14.71 -12.02
CA GLU A 5 8.73 -15.53 -11.04
C GLU A 5 9.71 -16.36 -10.21
N ILE A 6 9.55 -16.30 -8.89
CA ILE A 6 10.30 -17.05 -7.89
C ILE A 6 9.53 -18.30 -7.48
N ALA A 7 8.24 -18.15 -7.19
CA ALA A 7 7.36 -19.23 -6.78
C ALA A 7 5.88 -18.89 -7.02
N SER A 8 5.07 -19.92 -7.21
CA SER A 8 3.61 -19.83 -7.15
C SER A 8 3.08 -20.70 -6.01
N ILE A 9 2.08 -20.20 -5.29
CA ILE A 9 1.43 -20.87 -4.16
C ILE A 9 -0.07 -20.99 -4.47
N SER A 10 -0.54 -22.21 -4.69
CA SER A 10 -1.96 -22.50 -4.87
C SER A 10 -2.64 -22.87 -3.54
N ARG A 11 -3.97 -22.77 -3.47
CA ARG A 11 -4.76 -23.25 -2.32
C ARG A 11 -4.53 -24.75 -2.05
N SER A 12 -4.35 -25.53 -3.11
CA SER A 12 -4.11 -26.98 -3.02
C SER A 12 -2.79 -27.32 -2.32
N ASP A 13 -1.80 -26.41 -2.37
CA ASP A 13 -0.54 -26.58 -1.66
C ASP A 13 -0.72 -26.42 -0.14
N LEU A 14 -1.71 -25.64 0.29
CA LEU A 14 -1.99 -25.40 1.71
C LEU A 14 -2.74 -26.58 2.35
N GLN A 15 -3.56 -27.30 1.58
CA GLN A 15 -4.29 -28.50 2.04
C GLN A 15 -3.37 -29.70 2.30
N ARG A 16 -2.20 -29.76 1.66
CA ARG A 16 -1.23 -30.86 1.80
C ARG A 16 -0.39 -30.76 3.10
N LEU A 17 -0.47 -29.64 3.80
CA LEU A 17 0.32 -29.39 5.00
C LEU A 17 -0.52 -29.72 6.23
N LYS A 18 0.00 -30.59 7.11
CA LYS A 18 -0.65 -30.87 8.41
C LYS A 18 -0.53 -29.62 9.28
N PRO A 19 -1.64 -28.98 9.67
CA PRO A 19 -1.57 -27.87 10.61
C PRO A 19 -1.16 -28.40 11.99
N SER A 20 -0.02 -27.97 12.53
CA SER A 20 0.48 -28.54 13.80
C SER A 20 -0.14 -27.92 15.04
N ASP A 21 -0.69 -26.70 14.96
CA ASP A 21 -1.10 -25.93 16.14
C ASP A 21 -2.47 -25.27 15.96
N ASN A 22 -3.16 -25.01 17.07
CA ASN A 22 -4.35 -24.17 17.07
C ASN A 22 -3.98 -22.73 16.67
N ALA A 23 -4.84 -22.09 15.89
CA ALA A 23 -4.60 -20.78 15.31
C ALA A 23 -5.39 -19.70 16.07
N TYR A 24 -5.08 -19.56 17.36
CA TYR A 24 -5.63 -18.48 18.20
C TYR A 24 -4.64 -17.32 18.28
N ILE A 25 -5.17 -16.10 18.24
CA ILE A 25 -4.44 -14.90 18.65
C ILE A 25 -4.31 -14.91 20.17
N THR A 26 -3.09 -14.71 20.67
CA THR A 26 -2.80 -14.68 22.11
C THR A 26 -1.80 -13.56 22.42
N ASN A 27 -1.67 -13.17 23.68
CA ASN A 27 -0.70 -12.17 24.14
C ASN A 27 -0.83 -10.81 23.42
N VAL A 28 -2.06 -10.36 23.18
CA VAL A 28 -2.32 -9.05 22.55
C VAL A 28 -1.80 -7.94 23.44
N LYS A 29 -0.97 -7.05 22.89
CA LYS A 29 -0.45 -5.86 23.57
C LYS A 29 -0.51 -4.66 22.64
N HIS A 30 -0.88 -3.52 23.20
CA HIS A 30 -0.66 -2.25 22.52
C HIS A 30 0.81 -1.83 22.64
N ILE A 31 1.45 -1.51 21.52
CA ILE A 31 2.87 -1.14 21.47
C ILE A 31 3.04 0.37 21.30
N SER A 32 2.37 0.97 20.31
CA SER A 32 2.48 2.39 19.99
C SER A 32 1.32 2.81 19.07
N SER A 33 1.20 4.10 18.79
CA SER A 33 0.21 4.64 17.86
C SER A 33 0.68 5.98 17.29
N TYR A 34 0.00 6.48 16.27
CA TYR A 34 0.21 7.82 15.74
C TYR A 34 -1.01 8.35 14.97
N ASN A 35 -1.14 9.68 14.87
CA ASN A 35 -1.95 10.32 13.82
C ASN A 35 -1.05 10.89 12.75
N TRP A 36 -1.52 10.91 11.51
CA TRP A 36 -1.04 11.89 10.54
C TRP A 36 -1.56 13.29 10.89
N ILE A 37 -0.75 14.32 10.62
CA ILE A 37 -1.16 15.73 10.70
C ILE A 37 -1.17 16.30 9.28
N ASP A 38 -2.24 16.98 8.91
CA ASP A 38 -2.41 17.66 7.62
C ASP A 38 -1.50 18.89 7.53
N GLU A 39 -0.31 18.68 6.99
CA GLU A 39 0.79 19.63 6.86
C GLU A 39 1.52 19.37 5.54
N ASP A 40 2.14 20.39 4.96
CA ASP A 40 2.91 20.28 3.70
C ASP A 40 4.07 19.28 3.81
N THR A 41 4.64 19.16 5.01
CA THR A 41 5.66 18.15 5.31
C THR A 41 5.02 16.94 5.97
N PRO A 42 5.33 15.69 5.54
CA PRO A 42 4.84 14.50 6.20
C PRO A 42 5.13 14.55 7.70
N THR A 43 4.08 14.62 8.52
CA THR A 43 4.18 14.85 9.96
C THR A 43 3.26 13.90 10.69
N ILE A 44 3.77 13.24 11.73
CA ILE A 44 2.99 12.39 12.62
C ILE A 44 3.03 12.89 14.05
N ALA A 45 1.92 12.75 14.76
CA ALA A 45 1.83 12.91 16.21
C ALA A 45 1.89 11.54 16.88
N VAL A 46 2.77 11.37 17.86
CA VAL A 46 2.99 10.13 18.62
C VAL A 46 2.77 10.42 20.12
N PRO A 47 1.97 9.64 20.85
CA PRO A 47 1.21 8.48 20.38
C PRO A 47 0.00 8.86 19.49
N GLY A 48 -0.28 10.16 19.31
CA GLY A 48 -1.54 10.58 18.72
C GLY A 48 -2.72 10.25 19.64
N SER A 49 -3.94 10.34 19.11
CA SER A 49 -5.17 9.83 19.73
C SER A 49 -6.20 9.56 18.62
N PRO A 50 -6.91 8.43 18.67
CA PRO A 50 -8.09 8.23 17.81
C PRO A 50 -9.15 9.29 18.13
N PRO A 51 -10.07 9.59 17.20
CA PRO A 51 -11.13 10.53 17.46
C PRO A 51 -12.13 9.95 18.49
N LEU A 52 -12.66 10.82 19.35
CA LEU A 52 -13.63 10.44 20.37
C LEU A 52 -14.99 10.18 19.73
N TRP A 53 -15.61 9.05 20.03
CA TRP A 53 -17.00 8.77 19.67
C TRP A 53 -17.92 9.77 20.36
N ASN A 54 -18.57 10.63 19.56
CA ASN A 54 -19.39 11.74 20.03
C ASN A 54 -20.62 11.89 19.12
N PRO A 55 -21.57 10.96 19.18
CA PRO A 55 -22.72 10.95 18.28
C PRO A 55 -23.64 12.14 18.58
N PRO A 56 -24.14 12.86 17.56
CA PRO A 56 -25.15 13.89 17.76
C PRO A 56 -26.47 13.29 18.29
N VAL A 57 -27.25 14.13 18.97
CA VAL A 57 -28.55 13.74 19.53
C VAL A 57 -29.58 13.58 18.40
N GLY A 58 -30.27 12.45 18.38
CA GLY A 58 -31.35 12.16 17.44
C GLY A 58 -30.89 11.71 16.05
N ALA A 59 -31.85 11.57 15.14
CA ALA A 59 -31.60 11.14 13.77
C ALA A 59 -30.92 12.24 12.96
N GLN A 60 -29.96 11.86 12.12
CA GLN A 60 -29.19 12.79 11.28
C GLN A 60 -29.34 12.47 9.80
N HIS A 61 -29.28 13.50 8.97
CA HIS A 61 -29.10 13.34 7.53
C HIS A 61 -27.64 13.61 7.18
N VAL A 62 -26.96 12.57 6.73
CA VAL A 62 -25.54 12.59 6.38
C VAL A 62 -25.39 12.79 4.88
N LYS A 63 -24.48 13.70 4.49
CA LYS A 63 -24.15 13.94 3.09
C LYS A 63 -23.43 12.73 2.51
N LYS A 64 -23.57 12.54 1.20
CA LYS A 64 -22.81 11.51 0.48
C LYS A 64 -21.32 11.81 0.55
N ASP A 65 -20.51 10.76 0.64
CA ASP A 65 -19.07 10.87 0.46
C ASP A 65 -18.78 11.43 -0.95
N SER A 66 -17.86 12.39 -1.03
CA SER A 66 -17.50 13.04 -2.30
C SER A 66 -16.08 13.60 -2.24
N GLY A 67 -15.49 13.86 -3.40
CA GLY A 67 -14.15 14.43 -3.51
C GLY A 67 -13.05 13.38 -3.41
N LEU A 68 -11.86 13.82 -2.97
CA LEU A 68 -10.68 12.97 -2.89
C LEU A 68 -10.78 12.04 -1.67
N ILE A 69 -10.87 10.73 -1.91
CA ILE A 69 -10.79 9.68 -0.90
C ILE A 69 -9.36 9.16 -0.84
N CYS A 70 -8.82 9.14 0.38
CA CYS A 70 -7.53 8.51 0.65
C CYS A 70 -7.72 7.01 0.89
N ILE A 71 -7.13 6.18 0.04
CA ILE A 71 -7.18 4.71 0.15
C ILE A 71 -6.05 4.21 1.07
N ASP A 72 -4.86 4.82 0.97
CA ASP A 72 -3.70 4.54 1.80
C ASP A 72 -2.94 5.83 2.11
N GLU A 73 -3.23 6.44 3.26
CA GLU A 73 -2.61 7.69 3.71
C GLU A 73 -1.10 7.56 3.89
N ASN A 74 -0.62 6.38 4.31
CA ASN A 74 0.81 6.15 4.52
C ASN A 74 1.56 6.12 3.20
N ALA A 75 1.01 5.46 2.17
CA ALA A 75 1.60 5.46 0.83
C ALA A 75 1.42 6.80 0.11
N MET A 76 0.33 7.54 0.37
CA MET A 76 0.12 8.89 -0.18
C MET A 76 1.18 9.86 0.35
N ARG A 77 1.42 9.89 1.67
CA ARG A 77 2.35 10.82 2.31
C ARG A 77 3.81 10.37 2.21
N LEU A 78 4.08 9.06 2.20
CA LEU A 78 5.41 8.46 2.12
C LEU A 78 5.47 7.27 1.16
N SER A 79 5.32 7.53 -0.14
CA SER A 79 5.27 6.51 -1.21
C SER A 79 6.47 5.57 -1.28
N LYS A 80 7.66 6.00 -0.83
CA LYS A 80 8.87 5.18 -0.81
C LYS A 80 8.94 4.22 0.38
N SER A 81 8.30 4.55 1.50
CA SER A 81 8.44 3.81 2.75
C SER A 81 7.18 3.97 3.62
N SER A 82 6.06 3.39 3.18
CA SER A 82 4.78 3.51 3.90
C SER A 82 4.80 2.84 5.29
N LEU A 83 5.76 1.94 5.57
CA LEU A 83 5.99 1.37 6.90
C LEU A 83 6.85 2.26 7.81
N GLU A 84 7.53 3.29 7.30
CA GLU A 84 8.39 4.15 8.12
C GLU A 84 7.67 4.73 9.36
N PRO A 85 6.45 5.29 9.26
CA PRO A 85 5.74 5.84 10.42
C PRO A 85 5.56 4.85 11.56
N LEU A 86 5.34 3.56 11.25
CA LEU A 86 5.22 2.49 12.24
C LEU A 86 6.48 2.43 13.12
N PHE A 87 7.65 2.36 12.48
CA PHE A 87 8.92 2.28 13.19
C PHE A 87 9.26 3.56 13.92
N ARG A 88 8.98 4.72 13.32
CA ARG A 88 9.23 6.03 13.95
C ARG A 88 8.39 6.18 15.21
N ALA A 89 7.10 5.85 15.16
CA ALA A 89 6.22 5.89 16.34
C ALA A 89 6.71 4.94 17.44
N LEU A 90 7.06 3.70 17.07
CA LEU A 90 7.59 2.69 17.97
C LEU A 90 8.85 3.14 18.70
N TYR A 91 9.87 3.65 18.00
CA TYR A 91 11.12 4.10 18.63
C TYR A 91 11.00 5.47 19.32
N THR A 92 9.97 6.25 19.02
CA THR A 92 9.64 7.45 19.79
C THR A 92 8.98 7.07 21.12
N THR A 93 8.12 6.04 21.11
CA THR A 93 7.45 5.53 22.31
C THR A 93 8.43 4.78 23.23
N ASP A 94 9.26 3.93 22.66
CA ASP A 94 10.32 3.20 23.37
C ASP A 94 11.60 3.18 22.52
N PRO A 95 12.57 4.06 22.80
CA PRO A 95 13.86 4.09 22.09
C PRO A 95 14.67 2.79 22.22
N SER A 96 14.40 1.98 23.24
CA SER A 96 15.07 0.72 23.55
C SER A 96 14.39 -0.52 22.98
N PHE A 97 13.26 -0.33 22.28
CA PHE A 97 12.44 -1.42 21.76
C PHE A 97 13.27 -2.42 20.93
N ASP A 98 13.12 -3.72 21.24
CA ASP A 98 13.77 -4.79 20.49
C ASP A 98 12.82 -5.36 19.43
N ILE A 99 13.14 -5.11 18.17
CA ILE A 99 12.34 -5.56 17.03
C ILE A 99 12.65 -6.99 16.58
N ARG A 100 13.79 -7.54 17.01
CA ARG A 100 14.31 -8.84 16.53
C ARG A 100 13.42 -10.05 16.87
N PRO A 101 12.67 -10.08 17.99
CA PRO A 101 11.78 -11.20 18.29
C PRO A 101 10.57 -11.33 17.36
N PHE A 102 10.26 -10.31 16.55
CA PHE A 102 9.09 -10.32 15.68
C PHE A 102 9.38 -11.06 14.38
N ASP A 103 8.52 -12.02 14.05
CA ASP A 103 8.61 -12.81 12.83
C ASP A 103 7.93 -12.10 11.66
N VAL A 104 6.83 -11.37 11.92
CA VAL A 104 6.01 -10.72 10.89
C VAL A 104 5.66 -9.30 11.32
N ILE A 105 5.97 -8.32 10.46
CA ILE A 105 5.54 -6.93 10.61
C ILE A 105 4.70 -6.55 9.41
N SER A 106 3.46 -6.11 9.64
CA SER A 106 2.50 -5.89 8.55
C SER A 106 1.43 -4.87 8.88
N ASP A 107 0.77 -4.39 7.84
CA ASP A 107 -0.56 -3.79 7.95
C ASP A 107 -1.64 -4.87 8.12
N ARG A 108 -2.71 -4.51 8.84
CA ARG A 108 -3.95 -5.31 8.93
C ARG A 108 -4.52 -5.65 7.56
N HIS A 109 -4.44 -4.72 6.61
CA HIS A 109 -4.92 -4.91 5.24
C HIS A 109 -4.32 -6.16 4.59
N ASN A 110 -2.98 -6.32 4.66
CA ASN A 110 -2.29 -7.43 4.02
C ASN A 110 -2.70 -8.79 4.61
N VAL A 111 -2.84 -8.87 5.94
CA VAL A 111 -3.32 -10.09 6.61
C VAL A 111 -4.74 -10.44 6.16
N ARG A 112 -5.61 -9.44 5.99
CA ARG A 112 -6.97 -9.65 5.46
C ARG A 112 -6.98 -10.14 4.02
N MET A 113 -6.10 -9.62 3.15
CA MET A 113 -6.02 -10.08 1.77
C MET A 113 -5.48 -11.52 1.67
N LEU A 114 -4.50 -11.89 2.51
CA LEU A 114 -4.08 -13.29 2.63
C LEU A 114 -5.20 -14.18 3.19
N LEU A 115 -5.99 -13.66 4.12
CA LEU A 115 -7.14 -14.38 4.66
C LEU A 115 -8.25 -14.59 3.61
N SER A 116 -8.54 -13.58 2.79
CA SER A 116 -9.50 -13.71 1.68
C SER A 116 -9.01 -14.69 0.60
N PHE A 117 -7.69 -14.78 0.41
CA PHE A 117 -7.11 -15.84 -0.40
C PHE A 117 -7.33 -17.23 0.21
N VAL A 118 -7.22 -17.46 1.52
CA VAL A 118 -7.50 -18.80 2.07
C VAL A 118 -8.98 -19.09 2.28
N ARG A 119 -9.82 -18.05 2.37
CA ARG A 119 -11.26 -18.13 2.66
C ARG A 119 -12.08 -17.27 1.68
N PRO A 120 -12.35 -17.76 0.46
CA PRO A 120 -12.91 -16.94 -0.63
C PRO A 120 -14.45 -16.85 -0.59
N ARG A 121 -15.13 -17.67 0.21
CA ARG A 121 -16.62 -17.71 0.17
C ARG A 121 -17.29 -16.69 1.07
N THR A 122 -16.54 -16.08 1.97
CA THR A 122 -17.10 -15.24 3.05
C THR A 122 -16.52 -13.84 3.07
N GLU A 123 -15.34 -13.64 2.50
CA GLU A 123 -14.70 -12.33 2.45
C GLU A 123 -15.24 -11.49 1.29
N ILE A 124 -15.56 -10.23 1.57
CA ILE A 124 -16.10 -9.29 0.58
C ILE A 124 -15.15 -9.09 -0.61
N ASN A 125 -13.84 -9.25 -0.39
CA ASN A 125 -12.79 -9.05 -1.40
C ASN A 125 -12.30 -10.37 -2.01
N ALA A 126 -13.04 -11.46 -1.84
CA ALA A 126 -12.66 -12.73 -2.41
C ALA A 126 -12.67 -12.67 -3.94
N GLY A 127 -11.58 -13.13 -4.57
CA GLY A 127 -11.44 -13.12 -6.02
C GLY A 127 -11.00 -11.77 -6.59
N THR A 128 -10.70 -10.77 -5.77
CA THR A 128 -10.09 -9.51 -6.24
C THR A 128 -8.58 -9.64 -6.24
N ALA A 129 -7.93 -9.35 -7.38
CA ALA A 129 -6.48 -9.30 -7.46
C ALA A 129 -5.91 -8.30 -6.45
N PHE A 130 -4.78 -8.62 -5.84
CA PHE A 130 -4.11 -7.76 -4.88
C PHE A 130 -2.60 -7.93 -4.92
N CYS A 131 -1.91 -6.95 -4.35
CA CYS A 131 -0.46 -6.91 -4.38
C CYS A 131 0.11 -6.54 -3.01
N ILE A 132 1.17 -7.24 -2.58
CA ILE A 132 1.87 -6.99 -1.32
C ILE A 132 3.36 -6.95 -1.60
N LYS A 133 4.03 -5.89 -1.17
CA LYS A 133 5.50 -5.81 -1.19
C LYS A 133 6.05 -6.61 -0.02
N LEU A 134 6.96 -7.54 -0.29
CA LEU A 134 7.62 -8.38 0.69
C LEU A 134 9.09 -7.98 0.81
N GLU A 135 9.55 -7.81 2.05
CA GLU A 135 10.98 -7.73 2.36
C GLU A 135 11.32 -8.57 3.57
N LEU A 136 12.33 -9.43 3.45
CA LEU A 136 12.85 -10.23 4.56
C LEU A 136 14.09 -9.55 5.13
N VAL A 137 13.98 -9.04 6.36
CA VAL A 137 15.10 -8.44 7.09
C VAL A 137 15.56 -9.44 8.14
N HIS A 138 16.69 -10.09 7.90
CA HIS A 138 17.16 -11.23 8.68
C HIS A 138 16.13 -12.36 8.68
N ASP A 139 15.42 -12.56 9.79
CA ASP A 139 14.35 -13.56 9.94
C ASP A 139 12.95 -12.93 10.00
N THR A 140 12.84 -11.59 9.99
CA THR A 140 11.58 -10.86 10.06
C THR A 140 11.01 -10.57 8.67
N LEU A 141 9.80 -11.06 8.39
CA LEU A 141 9.06 -10.75 7.17
C LEU A 141 8.31 -9.42 7.33
N LEU A 142 8.67 -8.43 6.52
CA LEU A 142 7.95 -7.18 6.34
C LEU A 142 6.96 -7.33 5.18
N MET A 143 5.67 -7.12 5.47
CA MET A 143 4.61 -7.07 4.46
C MET A 143 4.06 -5.66 4.38
N CYS A 144 4.36 -4.98 3.28
CA CYS A 144 3.96 -3.61 3.02
C CYS A 144 2.79 -3.58 2.03
N ARG A 145 1.74 -2.82 2.36
CA ARG A 145 0.60 -2.62 1.44
C ARG A 145 1.10 -2.03 0.11
N HIS A 146 0.57 -2.53 -0.99
CA HIS A 146 0.86 -1.99 -2.31
C HIS A 146 -0.43 -1.83 -3.12
N GLU A 147 -0.95 -0.60 -3.11
CA GLU A 147 -2.07 -0.21 -3.96
C GLU A 147 -1.58 0.31 -5.31
N VAL A 148 -2.38 0.12 -6.35
CA VAL A 148 -2.14 0.71 -7.68
C VAL A 148 -2.26 2.23 -7.61
N ALA A 149 -3.25 2.73 -6.85
CA ALA A 149 -3.44 4.15 -6.57
C ALA A 149 -3.74 4.34 -5.07
N PRO A 150 -3.00 5.20 -4.35
CA PRO A 150 -3.23 5.44 -2.92
C PRO A 150 -4.42 6.38 -2.65
N THR A 151 -5.02 6.94 -3.70
CA THR A 151 -6.16 7.87 -3.65
C THR A 151 -7.11 7.60 -4.80
N GLU A 152 -8.38 7.93 -4.60
CA GLU A 152 -9.42 7.88 -5.62
C GLU A 152 -10.30 9.12 -5.51
N PHE A 153 -10.77 9.63 -6.64
CA PHE A 153 -11.66 10.78 -6.66
C PHE A 153 -13.08 10.30 -6.95
N LEU A 154 -14.02 10.56 -6.04
CA LEU A 154 -15.44 10.32 -6.28
C LEU A 154 -16.06 11.54 -6.93
N ALA A 155 -16.50 11.38 -8.18
CA ALA A 155 -17.19 12.43 -8.89
C ALA A 155 -18.55 12.75 -8.23
N PRO A 156 -19.09 13.98 -8.36
CA PRO A 156 -20.34 14.38 -7.68
C PRO A 156 -21.57 13.52 -8.00
N HIS A 157 -21.56 12.82 -9.15
CA HIS A 157 -22.62 11.93 -9.59
C HIS A 157 -22.39 10.46 -9.20
N GLU A 158 -21.17 10.11 -8.79
CA GLU A 158 -20.83 8.79 -8.31
C GLU A 158 -21.23 8.64 -6.85
N PHE A 159 -21.83 7.50 -6.50
CA PHE A 159 -22.24 7.22 -5.14
C PHE A 159 -21.52 5.97 -4.63
N ARG A 160 -20.64 6.17 -3.65
CA ARG A 160 -19.99 5.07 -2.93
C ARG A 160 -20.60 4.81 -1.56
N GLY A 161 -20.96 5.86 -0.82
CA GLY A 161 -21.45 5.71 0.54
C GLY A 161 -21.64 7.01 1.29
N TYR A 162 -21.69 6.87 2.61
CA TYR A 162 -21.84 7.93 3.60
C TYR A 162 -20.81 7.77 4.73
N GLY A 163 -19.81 6.90 4.56
CA GLY A 163 -18.94 6.43 5.64
C GLY A 163 -18.03 7.52 6.18
N HIS A 164 -17.33 8.21 5.28
CA HIS A 164 -16.39 9.27 5.67
C HIS A 164 -17.12 10.47 6.27
N GLU A 165 -18.22 10.90 5.66
CA GLU A 165 -19.03 11.99 6.20
C GLU A 165 -19.72 11.61 7.53
N PHE A 166 -20.10 10.34 7.69
CA PHE A 166 -20.62 9.84 8.96
C PHE A 166 -19.55 9.91 10.06
N GLU A 167 -18.34 9.42 9.81
CA GLU A 167 -17.24 9.48 10.79
C GLU A 167 -16.93 10.91 11.22
N LYS A 168 -16.86 11.85 10.26
CA LYS A 168 -16.66 13.28 10.55
C LYS A 168 -17.73 13.88 11.47
N MET A 169 -18.98 13.45 11.34
CA MET A 169 -20.09 13.97 12.15
C MET A 169 -20.26 13.25 13.49
N TYR A 170 -19.90 11.98 13.59
CA TYR A 170 -20.16 11.15 14.77
C TYR A 170 -18.93 10.99 15.68
N THR A 171 -17.80 11.56 15.28
CA THR A 171 -16.57 11.56 16.07
C THR A 171 -15.99 12.96 16.21
N THR A 172 -15.15 13.18 17.22
CA THR A 172 -14.47 14.46 17.47
C THR A 172 -12.96 14.21 17.50
N SER A 173 -12.23 14.84 16.57
CA SER A 173 -10.77 14.75 16.54
C SER A 173 -10.16 15.24 17.85
N GLN A 174 -9.22 14.47 18.39
CA GLN A 174 -8.49 14.81 19.62
C GLN A 174 -7.15 15.50 19.31
N ILE A 175 -6.76 15.54 18.04
CA ILE A 175 -5.51 16.12 17.58
C ILE A 175 -5.86 17.20 16.56
N SER A 176 -5.55 18.46 16.87
CA SER A 176 -5.69 19.55 15.90
C SER A 176 -4.86 19.27 14.65
N GLY A 177 -5.48 19.41 13.47
CA GLY A 177 -4.89 19.05 12.18
C GLY A 177 -4.74 17.54 11.95
N GLY A 178 -5.17 16.71 12.89
CA GLY A 178 -5.05 15.26 12.81
C GLY A 178 -6.01 14.65 11.79
N THR A 179 -5.50 13.72 10.99
CA THR A 179 -6.26 12.88 10.05
C THR A 179 -6.30 11.44 10.57
N GLY A 180 -5.87 10.43 9.79
CA GLY A 180 -5.99 9.02 10.15
C GLY A 180 -5.17 8.63 11.38
N HIS A 181 -5.82 7.97 12.35
CA HIS A 181 -5.16 7.41 13.53
C HIS A 181 -4.79 5.95 13.32
N HIS A 182 -3.53 5.60 13.57
CA HIS A 182 -2.99 4.27 13.37
C HIS A 182 -2.45 3.71 14.69
N ARG A 183 -2.89 2.51 15.07
CA ARG A 183 -2.37 1.75 16.20
C ARG A 183 -1.40 0.68 15.74
N ILE A 184 -0.47 0.34 16.61
CA ILE A 184 0.53 -0.70 16.45
C ILE A 184 0.36 -1.65 17.63
N ILE A 185 -0.06 -2.87 17.35
CA ILE A 185 -0.27 -3.92 18.34
C ILE A 185 0.65 -5.10 18.07
N SER A 186 1.01 -5.84 19.12
CA SER A 186 1.67 -7.13 18.99
C SER A 186 0.78 -8.25 19.47
N TYR A 187 0.90 -9.42 18.84
CA TYR A 187 0.30 -10.65 19.36
C TYR A 187 1.00 -11.88 18.79
N ARG A 188 0.77 -13.03 19.42
CA ARG A 188 1.25 -14.33 18.93
C ARG A 188 0.14 -15.03 18.16
N PHE A 189 0.46 -15.53 16.97
CA PHE A 189 -0.48 -16.28 16.11
C PHE A 189 0.26 -17.38 15.35
N CYS A 190 -0.28 -18.61 15.36
CA CYS A 190 0.32 -19.78 14.70
C CYS A 190 1.81 -20.01 15.03
N GLY A 191 2.21 -19.68 16.26
CA GLY A 191 3.58 -19.80 16.75
C GLY A 191 4.54 -18.69 16.29
N MET A 192 4.05 -17.64 15.62
CA MET A 192 4.83 -16.48 15.18
C MET A 192 4.46 -15.23 16.00
N GLU A 193 5.43 -14.36 16.24
CA GLU A 193 5.23 -13.04 16.86
C GLU A 193 4.93 -11.99 15.77
N PHE A 194 3.74 -11.40 15.84
CA PHE A 194 3.27 -10.38 14.91
C PHE A 194 3.38 -8.98 15.51
N LEU A 195 3.73 -8.01 14.66
CA LEU A 195 3.56 -6.58 14.91
C LEU A 195 2.67 -6.00 13.80
N ILE A 196 1.44 -5.64 14.16
CA ILE A 196 0.42 -5.20 13.21
C ILE A 196 0.10 -3.73 13.38
N ARG A 197 0.15 -3.00 12.26
CA ARG A 197 -0.43 -1.65 12.17
C ARG A 197 -1.84 -1.69 11.62
N HIS A 198 -2.74 -0.90 12.20
CA HIS A 198 -4.08 -0.69 11.66
C HIS A 198 -4.62 0.71 11.96
N GLU A 199 -5.44 1.22 11.06
CA GLU A 199 -6.28 2.39 11.33
C GLU A 199 -7.31 2.09 12.43
N THR A 200 -7.67 3.09 13.24
CA THR A 200 -8.69 3.00 14.28
C THR A 200 -9.66 4.17 14.13
N ASP A 201 -10.92 3.84 13.85
CA ASP A 201 -11.97 4.82 13.53
C ASP A 201 -12.39 5.68 14.72
N GLY A 202 -12.21 5.19 15.95
CA GLY A 202 -12.46 5.99 17.15
C GLY A 202 -12.31 5.23 18.45
N PHE A 203 -12.71 5.88 19.55
CA PHE A 203 -12.79 5.27 20.88
C PHE A 203 -13.97 5.82 21.70
N VAL A 204 -14.40 5.06 22.69
CA VAL A 204 -15.40 5.50 23.68
C VAL A 204 -14.70 5.83 25.00
N LYS A 205 -14.99 7.01 25.56
CA LYS A 205 -14.48 7.40 26.89
C LYS A 205 -15.03 6.48 27.98
N SER A 206 -14.19 6.11 28.96
CA SER A 206 -14.65 5.32 30.09
C SER A 206 -15.59 6.17 30.96
N ARG A 207 -16.71 5.59 31.42
CA ARG A 207 -17.70 6.31 32.25
C ARG A 207 -17.13 6.74 33.61
N SER A 208 -16.03 6.13 34.03
CA SER A 208 -15.24 6.47 35.21
C SER A 208 -14.63 7.88 35.17
N GLU A 209 -14.37 8.43 33.97
CA GLU A 209 -13.79 9.78 33.83
C GLU A 209 -14.82 10.92 33.86
N GLU A 210 -16.12 10.61 33.91
CA GLU A 210 -17.18 11.63 34.10
C GLU A 210 -17.46 11.90 35.59
N VAL A 211 -17.10 10.98 36.49
CA VAL A 211 -17.43 11.09 37.93
C VAL A 211 -16.32 11.79 38.73
N ASP A 212 -15.06 11.67 38.30
CA ASP A 212 -13.88 12.23 39.01
C ASP A 212 -13.65 13.73 38.81
N ALA A 213 -14.52 14.43 38.07
CA ALA A 213 -14.48 15.90 38.02
C ALA A 213 -15.11 16.55 39.27
N ASN A 214 -15.73 15.77 40.18
CA ASN A 214 -16.51 16.34 41.28
C ASN A 214 -16.29 15.77 42.69
N GLU A 215 -15.44 14.76 42.92
CA GLU A 215 -15.11 14.32 44.29
C GLU A 215 -13.62 14.03 44.47
N GLY A 216 -13.06 14.57 45.55
CA GLY A 216 -11.63 14.60 45.83
C GLY A 216 -11.05 13.27 46.34
N ARG A 217 -9.76 13.09 46.08
CA ARG A 217 -8.75 12.27 46.79
C ARG A 217 -9.28 11.04 47.56
N SER A 218 -9.04 9.84 47.03
CA SER A 218 -8.09 8.87 47.63
C SER A 218 -8.04 7.55 46.84
N ASP A 219 -6.82 7.22 46.40
CA ASP A 219 -6.17 5.90 46.30
C ASP A 219 -6.84 4.73 45.55
N LEU A 220 -6.16 4.22 44.51
CA LEU A 220 -5.63 2.83 44.43
C LEU A 220 -5.14 2.48 43.01
N THR A 221 -3.82 2.35 42.89
CA THR A 221 -3.07 1.36 42.07
C THR A 221 -3.66 0.89 40.73
N GLY A 222 -3.24 1.54 39.63
CA GLY A 222 -3.43 1.02 38.28
C GLY A 222 -2.95 1.97 37.19
N SER A 223 -1.64 1.96 36.90
CA SER A 223 -1.07 2.47 35.64
C SER A 223 -1.40 3.93 35.27
N LEU A 224 -0.91 4.89 36.04
CA LEU A 224 -0.90 6.31 35.66
C LEU A 224 0.54 6.79 35.47
N CYS A 225 0.99 6.85 34.22
CA CYS A 225 2.06 7.76 33.82
C CYS A 225 1.41 9.00 33.18
N LEU A 226 0.62 9.72 33.99
CA LEU A 226 0.03 11.00 33.64
C LEU A 226 0.92 12.10 34.22
N SER A 227 2.04 12.37 33.55
CA SER A 227 2.74 13.64 33.75
C SER A 227 1.96 14.72 33.00
N ALA A 228 0.93 15.27 33.64
CA ALA A 228 0.27 16.48 33.17
C ALA A 228 1.25 17.66 33.28
N ARG A 229 1.93 17.98 32.17
CA ARG A 229 2.53 19.30 31.98
C ARG A 229 1.47 20.20 31.34
N THR A 230 1.07 21.23 32.07
CA THR A 230 0.32 22.37 31.52
C THR A 230 1.14 23.10 30.44
N PRO A 231 0.49 23.82 29.52
CA PRO A 231 1.00 24.08 28.19
C PRO A 231 1.92 25.31 28.16
N GLU A 232 3.19 25.07 27.89
CA GLU A 232 3.97 25.92 27.01
C GLU A 232 4.32 25.06 25.80
N ASP A 233 3.83 25.45 24.61
CA ASP A 233 4.01 24.77 23.32
C ASP A 233 5.50 24.66 22.95
N THR A 234 6.22 23.76 23.61
CA THR A 234 7.54 23.32 23.16
C THR A 234 7.37 21.92 22.60
N CYS A 235 6.79 21.82 21.40
CA CYS A 235 6.83 20.59 20.61
C CYS A 235 8.31 20.21 20.40
N LEU A 236 8.77 19.13 21.02
CA LEU A 236 10.08 18.58 20.69
C LEU A 236 9.99 17.96 19.29
N VAL A 237 10.44 18.73 18.29
CA VAL A 237 10.46 18.29 16.90
C VAL A 237 11.70 17.44 16.69
N ALA A 238 11.55 16.12 16.72
CA ALA A 238 12.62 15.21 16.31
C ALA A 238 12.66 15.16 14.77
N LYS A 239 13.50 15.98 14.15
CA LYS A 239 13.82 15.86 12.72
C LYS A 239 14.81 14.72 12.53
N SER A 240 14.38 13.63 11.89
CA SER A 240 15.31 12.63 11.38
C SER A 240 16.16 13.26 10.28
N LYS A 241 17.49 13.25 10.42
CA LYS A 241 18.40 13.67 9.33
C LYS A 241 18.30 12.77 8.09
N ALA A 242 17.68 11.59 8.22
CA ALA A 242 17.59 10.59 7.16
C ALA A 242 16.33 10.72 6.30
N THR A 243 15.24 11.33 6.79
CA THR A 243 13.94 11.34 6.11
C THR A 243 13.19 12.66 6.26
N LYS A 244 12.20 12.88 5.38
CA LYS A 244 11.33 14.07 5.39
C LYS A 244 10.21 14.00 6.44
N LEU A 245 10.13 12.92 7.20
CA LEU A 245 9.07 12.69 8.19
C LEU A 245 9.39 13.42 9.49
N THR A 246 8.48 14.29 9.91
CA THR A 246 8.53 14.99 11.18
C THR A 246 7.72 14.21 12.23
N VAL A 247 8.27 14.06 13.44
CA VAL A 247 7.57 13.42 14.57
C VAL A 247 7.33 14.46 15.65
N LEU A 248 6.10 14.56 16.12
CA LEU A 248 5.65 15.40 17.23
C LEU A 248 5.20 14.52 18.39
N GLU A 249 5.66 14.79 19.60
CA GLU A 249 5.15 14.14 20.81
C GLU A 249 3.83 14.80 21.24
N LYS A 250 2.71 14.28 20.75
CA LYS A 250 1.36 14.85 20.96
C LYS A 250 0.30 13.76 20.98
N GLY A 251 -0.71 13.96 21.82
CA GLY A 251 -1.86 13.06 21.96
C GLY A 251 -1.86 12.30 23.28
N ALA A 252 -2.68 11.26 23.35
CA ALA A 252 -2.90 10.48 24.56
C ALA A 252 -3.02 8.99 24.23
N LEU A 253 -2.48 8.16 25.12
CA LEU A 253 -2.60 6.73 25.02
C LEU A 253 -4.05 6.31 25.30
N VAL A 254 -4.72 5.76 24.29
CA VAL A 254 -6.09 5.23 24.43
C VAL A 254 -6.05 3.71 24.68
N PRO A 255 -6.71 3.19 25.74
CA PRO A 255 -6.75 1.77 26.03
C PRO A 255 -7.38 0.95 24.90
N LEU A 256 -6.89 -0.28 24.66
CA LEU A 256 -7.36 -1.13 23.55
C LEU A 256 -8.84 -1.48 23.69
N GLU A 257 -9.30 -1.76 24.91
CA GLU A 257 -10.68 -2.04 25.28
C GLU A 257 -11.67 -0.91 24.96
N SER A 258 -11.16 0.30 24.74
CA SER A 258 -11.98 1.47 24.46
C SER A 258 -12.16 1.75 22.97
N THR A 259 -11.34 1.14 22.09
CA THR A 259 -11.35 1.42 20.66
C THR A 259 -12.55 0.80 19.97
N LEU A 260 -12.97 1.44 18.87
CA LEU A 260 -14.10 0.98 18.08
C LEU A 260 -13.81 1.05 16.57
N GLU A 261 -14.57 0.25 15.83
CA GLU A 261 -14.67 0.25 14.38
C GLU A 261 -16.06 0.77 13.98
N ILE A 262 -16.15 1.59 12.95
CA ILE A 262 -17.40 2.17 12.44
C ILE A 262 -17.69 1.60 11.06
N LYS A 263 -18.93 1.15 10.85
CA LYS A 263 -19.40 0.68 9.55
C LYS A 263 -20.79 1.21 9.23
N THR A 264 -20.89 1.92 8.11
CA THR A 264 -22.17 2.36 7.56
C THR A 264 -22.74 1.35 6.57
N ARG A 265 -24.03 1.05 6.66
CA ARG A 265 -24.76 0.22 5.68
C ARG A 265 -26.16 0.74 5.41
N SER A 266 -26.67 0.43 4.23
CA SER A 266 -28.09 0.62 3.93
C SER A 266 -28.94 -0.23 4.87
N ALA A 267 -30.01 0.35 5.42
CA ALA A 267 -30.96 -0.36 6.30
C ALA A 267 -31.63 -1.55 5.61
N TRP A 268 -31.73 -1.51 4.27
CA TRP A 268 -32.26 -2.59 3.44
C TRP A 268 -31.32 -3.80 3.35
N ARG A 269 -30.05 -3.63 3.73
CA ARG A 269 -29.05 -4.70 3.75
C ARG A 269 -28.13 -4.55 4.96
N PRO A 270 -28.59 -4.99 6.14
CA PRO A 270 -27.82 -4.89 7.37
C PRO A 270 -26.47 -5.61 7.27
N LEU A 271 -25.50 -5.09 8.01
CA LEU A 271 -24.18 -5.71 8.11
C LEU A 271 -24.26 -6.94 9.01
N VAL A 272 -23.90 -8.12 8.50
CA VAL A 272 -23.69 -9.32 9.34
C VAL A 272 -22.26 -9.32 9.91
N PHE A 273 -22.05 -9.92 11.08
CA PHE A 273 -20.74 -9.90 11.76
C PHE A 273 -19.61 -10.52 10.92
N ASP A 274 -19.86 -11.65 10.25
CA ASP A 274 -18.85 -12.35 9.44
C ASP A 274 -18.22 -11.47 8.35
N GLN A 275 -18.94 -10.47 7.84
CA GLN A 275 -18.44 -9.51 6.84
C GLN A 275 -17.39 -8.53 7.38
N VAL A 276 -17.28 -8.37 8.70
CA VAL A 276 -16.30 -7.50 9.37
C VAL A 276 -15.37 -8.25 10.29
N ALA A 277 -15.69 -9.50 10.63
CA ALA A 277 -15.02 -10.31 11.63
C ALA A 277 -13.51 -10.38 11.41
N ALA A 278 -13.06 -10.73 10.19
CA ALA A 278 -11.63 -10.74 9.86
C ALA A 278 -10.94 -9.39 10.09
N GLN A 279 -11.64 -8.29 9.81
CA GLN A 279 -11.10 -6.94 9.99
C GLN A 279 -10.85 -6.64 11.46
N ILE A 280 -11.83 -6.86 12.32
CA ILE A 280 -11.75 -6.56 13.75
C ILE A 280 -10.97 -7.63 14.53
N TRP A 281 -10.92 -8.87 14.04
CA TRP A 281 -10.08 -9.95 14.58
C TRP A 281 -8.60 -9.62 14.39
N VAL A 282 -8.15 -9.19 13.20
CA VAL A 282 -6.72 -8.84 13.01
C VAL A 282 -6.32 -7.62 13.86
N SER A 283 -7.19 -6.62 14.01
CA SER A 283 -6.91 -5.44 14.84
C SER A 283 -7.20 -5.63 16.33
N GLN A 284 -7.84 -6.74 16.72
CA GLN A 284 -8.33 -6.95 18.08
C GLN A 284 -9.16 -5.77 18.59
N THR A 285 -10.00 -5.20 17.72
CA THR A 285 -10.88 -4.05 18.04
C THR A 285 -12.16 -4.56 18.69
N PRO A 286 -12.41 -4.29 19.98
CA PRO A 286 -13.46 -4.96 20.73
C PRO A 286 -14.85 -4.35 20.55
N LYS A 287 -14.95 -3.12 20.04
CA LYS A 287 -16.23 -2.44 19.84
C LYS A 287 -16.53 -2.20 18.37
N LEU A 288 -17.81 -2.31 18.00
CA LEU A 288 -18.29 -2.10 16.66
C LEU A 288 -19.51 -1.18 16.67
N VAL A 289 -19.54 -0.20 15.79
CA VAL A 289 -20.71 0.62 15.50
C VAL A 289 -21.26 0.26 14.13
N ARG A 290 -22.46 -0.32 14.09
CA ARG A 290 -23.20 -0.57 12.85
C ARG A 290 -24.22 0.54 12.60
N ALA A 291 -23.84 1.50 11.79
CA ALA A 291 -24.69 2.62 11.44
C ALA A 291 -25.54 2.30 10.20
N HIS A 292 -26.83 2.04 10.40
CA HIS A 292 -27.77 1.75 9.31
C HIS A 292 -28.48 3.03 8.83
N HIS A 293 -28.60 3.22 7.51
CA HIS A 293 -29.25 4.40 6.94
C HIS A 293 -30.31 4.09 5.88
N ASN A 294 -31.26 5.01 5.73
CA ASN A 294 -32.13 5.10 4.56
C ASN A 294 -31.80 6.37 3.78
N ARG A 295 -31.09 6.24 2.65
CA ARG A 295 -30.68 7.38 1.79
C ARG A 295 -29.99 8.53 2.57
N GLY A 296 -29.03 8.17 3.43
CA GLY A 296 -28.29 9.14 4.26
C GLY A 296 -28.99 9.51 5.57
N HIS A 297 -30.24 9.08 5.82
CA HIS A 297 -30.86 9.25 7.13
C HIS A 297 -30.43 8.13 8.08
N PHE A 298 -29.64 8.48 9.09
CA PHE A 298 -29.15 7.59 10.14
C PHE A 298 -29.96 7.76 11.42
N GLN A 299 -30.37 6.65 12.01
CA GLN A 299 -30.82 6.62 13.40
C GLN A 299 -29.61 6.63 14.33
N SER A 300 -29.81 6.92 15.62
CA SER A 300 -28.74 6.85 16.62
C SER A 300 -28.21 5.41 16.74
N PRO A 301 -26.99 5.13 16.27
CA PRO A 301 -26.44 3.78 16.33
C PRO A 301 -25.91 3.49 17.73
N ARG A 302 -25.78 2.20 18.02
CA ARG A 302 -25.24 1.73 19.30
C ARG A 302 -23.78 1.34 19.13
N VAL A 303 -23.03 1.47 20.22
CA VAL A 303 -21.71 0.84 20.33
C VAL A 303 -21.95 -0.58 20.86
N GLU A 304 -21.61 -1.57 20.05
CA GLU A 304 -21.69 -2.99 20.39
C GLU A 304 -20.33 -3.43 20.95
N ASP A 305 -20.29 -4.09 22.11
CA ASP A 305 -19.10 -4.86 22.52
C ASP A 305 -19.19 -6.23 21.84
N VAL A 306 -18.24 -6.50 20.95
CA VAL A 306 -18.22 -7.67 20.07
C VAL A 306 -17.06 -8.60 20.38
N LYS A 307 -16.43 -8.48 21.55
CA LYS A 307 -15.29 -9.34 21.92
C LYS A 307 -15.67 -10.83 21.91
N ALA A 308 -16.84 -11.16 22.45
CA ALA A 308 -17.34 -12.54 22.45
C ALA A 308 -17.59 -13.05 21.01
N ASP A 309 -18.12 -12.20 20.13
CA ASP A 309 -18.34 -12.55 18.72
C ASP A 309 -17.03 -12.80 17.97
N ILE A 310 -15.98 -12.03 18.28
CA ILE A 310 -14.62 -12.25 17.74
C ILE A 310 -14.10 -13.63 18.17
N ASP A 311 -14.23 -13.96 19.45
CA ASP A 311 -13.79 -15.24 20.01
C ASP A 311 -14.56 -16.43 19.39
N ASP A 312 -15.88 -16.30 19.21
CA ASP A 312 -16.73 -17.30 18.55
C ASP A 312 -16.35 -17.47 17.08
N TRP A 313 -16.11 -16.36 16.38
CA TRP A 313 -15.69 -16.41 14.98
C TRP A 313 -14.30 -17.04 14.82
N GLU A 314 -13.36 -16.75 15.72
CA GLU A 314 -12.03 -17.36 15.71
C GLU A 314 -12.12 -18.88 15.95
N ARG A 315 -12.96 -19.33 16.90
CA ARG A 315 -13.24 -20.76 17.12
C ARG A 315 -13.83 -21.43 15.89
N ALA A 316 -14.81 -20.79 15.24
CA ALA A 316 -15.45 -21.32 14.04
C ALA A 316 -14.53 -21.32 12.81
N SER A 317 -13.51 -20.46 12.77
CA SER A 317 -12.65 -20.23 11.60
C SER A 317 -11.29 -20.95 11.66
N GLN A 318 -11.07 -21.82 12.64
CA GLN A 318 -9.76 -22.44 12.91
C GLN A 318 -9.12 -23.13 11.70
N GLU A 319 -9.90 -23.75 10.80
CA GLU A 319 -9.34 -24.36 9.58
C GLU A 319 -8.69 -23.32 8.67
N SER A 320 -9.42 -22.24 8.34
CA SER A 320 -8.92 -21.16 7.51
C SER A 320 -7.77 -20.41 8.18
N LEU A 321 -7.84 -20.19 9.51
CA LEU A 321 -6.78 -19.51 10.25
C LEU A 321 -5.48 -20.32 10.30
N ARG A 322 -5.58 -21.65 10.41
CA ARG A 322 -4.42 -22.54 10.27
C ARG A 322 -3.82 -22.51 8.86
N ALA A 323 -4.67 -22.45 7.83
CA ALA A 323 -4.22 -22.28 6.46
C ALA A 323 -3.52 -20.92 6.26
N LEU A 324 -4.01 -19.84 6.87
CA LEU A 324 -3.37 -18.52 6.86
C LEU A 324 -1.98 -18.56 7.50
N GLY A 325 -1.87 -19.14 8.71
CA GLY A 325 -0.57 -19.28 9.37
C GLY A 325 0.43 -20.10 8.56
N THR A 326 -0.05 -21.18 7.93
CA THR A 326 0.75 -22.03 7.04
C THR A 326 1.20 -21.28 5.78
N LEU A 327 0.32 -20.49 5.19
CA LEU A 327 0.62 -19.66 4.03
C LEU A 327 1.71 -18.64 4.35
N ILE A 328 1.60 -17.93 5.47
CA ILE A 328 2.60 -16.94 5.89
C ILE A 328 3.97 -17.62 6.10
N LYS A 329 4.01 -18.78 6.77
CA LYS A 329 5.25 -19.57 6.92
C LYS A 329 5.85 -19.98 5.57
N LYS A 330 5.01 -20.39 4.60
CA LYS A 330 5.45 -20.75 3.25
C LYS A 330 6.00 -19.53 2.51
N ILE A 331 5.35 -18.37 2.60
CA ILE A 331 5.85 -17.10 2.04
C ILE A 331 7.22 -16.79 2.64
N THR A 332 7.38 -16.83 3.96
CA THR A 332 8.67 -16.59 4.62
C THR A 332 9.75 -17.57 4.15
N ALA A 333 9.42 -18.85 3.98
CA ALA A 333 10.35 -19.86 3.48
C ALA A 333 10.80 -19.59 2.03
N VAL A 334 9.89 -19.17 1.15
CA VAL A 334 10.24 -18.73 -0.22
C VAL A 334 11.13 -17.49 -0.15
N MET A 335 10.80 -16.52 0.71
CA MET A 335 11.57 -15.29 0.86
C MET A 335 12.99 -15.52 1.36
N LYS A 336 13.24 -16.57 2.15
CA LYS A 336 14.59 -16.99 2.56
C LYS A 336 15.44 -17.50 1.39
N GLY A 337 14.79 -17.98 0.32
CA GLY A 337 15.44 -18.48 -0.89
C GLY A 337 15.63 -17.42 -1.99
N CYS A 338 14.91 -16.29 -1.94
CA CYS A 338 15.12 -15.16 -2.84
C CYS A 338 15.96 -14.07 -2.17
N GLY A 339 16.52 -13.12 -2.92
CA GLY A 339 17.45 -12.09 -2.46
C GLY A 339 16.90 -11.08 -1.43
N GLY A 340 15.86 -11.44 -0.67
CA GLY A 340 15.30 -10.70 0.45
C GLY A 340 14.15 -9.78 0.07
N ARG A 341 13.85 -9.57 -1.22
CA ARG A 341 12.77 -8.68 -1.68
C ARG A 341 11.98 -9.30 -2.81
N ALA A 342 10.66 -9.16 -2.75
CA ALA A 342 9.75 -9.68 -3.76
C ALA A 342 8.42 -8.94 -3.76
N LEU A 343 7.63 -9.19 -4.81
CA LEU A 343 6.24 -8.79 -4.91
C LEU A 343 5.37 -10.04 -4.88
N LEU A 344 4.39 -10.05 -4.00
CA LEU A 344 3.35 -11.07 -3.94
C LEU A 344 2.11 -10.53 -4.66
N GLN A 345 1.66 -11.24 -5.68
CA GLN A 345 0.45 -10.90 -6.44
C GLN A 345 -0.53 -12.07 -6.39
N TYR A 346 -1.80 -11.78 -6.11
CA TYR A 346 -2.86 -12.75 -6.33
C TYR A 346 -3.34 -12.68 -7.77
N ASP A 347 -3.06 -13.74 -8.51
CA ASP A 347 -3.55 -13.93 -9.87
C ASP A 347 -4.88 -14.69 -9.84
N THR A 348 -5.93 -13.99 -10.25
CA THR A 348 -7.31 -14.50 -10.27
C THR A 348 -7.54 -15.51 -11.39
N ALA A 349 -6.75 -15.46 -12.48
CA ALA A 349 -6.87 -16.39 -13.59
C ALA A 349 -6.36 -17.78 -13.23
N THR A 350 -5.27 -17.84 -12.46
CA THR A 350 -4.66 -19.11 -12.00
C THR A 350 -5.08 -19.50 -10.58
N ASP A 351 -5.86 -18.65 -9.89
CA ASP A 351 -6.21 -18.78 -8.47
C ASP A 351 -4.99 -19.09 -7.57
N SER A 352 -3.90 -18.35 -7.81
CA SER A 352 -2.62 -18.59 -7.16
C SER A 352 -1.94 -17.29 -6.71
N LEU A 353 -1.14 -17.41 -5.66
CA LEU A 353 -0.27 -16.33 -5.20
C LEU A 353 1.11 -16.47 -5.87
N VAL A 354 1.43 -15.52 -6.73
CA VAL A 354 2.69 -15.46 -7.47
C VAL A 354 3.67 -14.54 -6.75
N ILE A 355 4.85 -15.05 -6.41
CA ILE A 355 5.95 -14.30 -5.82
C ILE A 355 6.96 -14.04 -6.93
N SER A 356 7.23 -12.77 -7.23
CA SER A 356 8.17 -12.35 -8.27
C SER A 356 9.28 -11.45 -7.72
N GLU A 357 10.47 -11.54 -8.31
CA GLU A 357 11.62 -10.72 -7.95
C GLU A 357 11.40 -9.27 -8.39
N VAL A 358 11.75 -8.31 -7.53
CA VAL A 358 11.67 -6.88 -7.85
C VAL A 358 12.97 -6.18 -7.51
N GLU A 359 13.47 -5.39 -8.46
CA GLU A 359 14.53 -4.40 -8.25
C GLU A 359 13.98 -3.19 -7.46
N ALA A 360 13.48 -3.42 -6.26
CA ALA A 360 12.92 -2.37 -5.42
C ALA A 360 13.94 -1.82 -4.42
N VAL A 361 13.89 -0.50 -4.23
CA VAL A 361 14.44 0.15 -3.03
C VAL A 361 13.74 -0.45 -1.81
N GLY A 362 14.48 -0.66 -0.72
CA GLY A 362 13.94 -1.25 0.50
C GLY A 362 12.72 -0.50 1.03
N VAL A 363 11.84 -1.21 1.75
CA VAL A 363 10.59 -0.65 2.28
C VAL A 363 10.83 0.32 3.45
N LEU A 364 12.07 0.42 3.95
CA LEU A 364 12.46 1.31 5.04
C LEU A 364 13.68 2.19 4.69
N PRO A 365 13.82 3.34 5.37
CA PRO A 365 15.06 4.10 5.45
C PRO A 365 16.24 3.30 6.05
N GLY A 366 17.46 3.64 5.62
CA GLY A 366 18.70 2.97 6.03
C GLY A 366 18.96 2.93 7.55
N ASP A 367 18.58 3.99 8.26
CA ASP A 367 18.76 4.08 9.72
C ASP A 367 17.86 3.10 10.48
N LEU A 368 16.68 2.79 9.94
CA LEU A 368 15.74 1.84 10.55
C LEU A 368 16.18 0.39 10.39
N TYR A 369 16.81 0.01 9.27
CA TYR A 369 17.41 -1.33 9.13
C TYR A 369 18.52 -1.60 10.16
N SER A 370 19.22 -0.55 10.61
CA SER A 370 20.31 -0.69 11.59
C SER A 370 19.82 -1.21 12.94
N LYS A 371 18.51 -1.09 13.22
CA LYS A 371 17.86 -1.61 14.43
C LYS A 371 17.88 -3.14 14.54
N TRP A 372 18.04 -3.87 13.43
CA TRP A 372 18.25 -5.33 13.45
C TRP A 372 19.69 -5.76 13.77
N GLY A 373 20.63 -4.82 13.99
CA GLY A 373 21.95 -5.13 14.59
C GLY A 373 23.16 -5.11 13.65
N GLY A 374 23.26 -4.11 12.78
CA GLY A 374 24.39 -3.95 11.85
C GLY A 374 25.78 -3.82 12.48
N GLU A 375 25.91 -3.41 13.75
CA GLU A 375 27.21 -3.21 14.40
C GLU A 375 27.68 -4.36 15.30
N LYS A 376 26.80 -5.02 16.05
CA LYS A 376 27.19 -6.13 16.95
C LYS A 376 27.67 -7.35 16.18
N ARG A 377 26.97 -7.75 15.11
CA ARG A 377 27.35 -8.90 14.29
C ARG A 377 28.62 -8.66 13.46
N LYS A 378 28.84 -7.44 12.95
CA LYS A 378 30.11 -7.10 12.26
C LYS A 378 31.31 -7.18 13.21
N ARG A 379 31.15 -6.74 14.46
CA ARG A 379 32.20 -6.86 15.48
C ARG A 379 32.43 -8.32 15.90
N GLU A 380 31.38 -9.12 16.07
CA GLU A 380 31.49 -10.55 16.36
C GLU A 380 32.10 -11.35 15.21
N ILE A 381 31.67 -11.12 13.96
CA ILE A 381 32.22 -11.79 12.77
C ILE A 381 33.68 -11.36 12.55
N SER A 382 34.02 -10.09 12.77
CA SER A 382 35.40 -9.60 12.75
C SER A 382 36.26 -10.26 13.84
N ALA A 383 35.75 -10.35 15.06
CA ALA A 383 36.43 -10.98 16.19
C ALA A 383 36.63 -12.48 15.99
N ILE A 384 35.62 -13.19 15.45
CA ILE A 384 35.71 -14.62 15.10
C ILE A 384 36.71 -14.83 13.97
N SER A 385 36.72 -13.97 12.95
CA SER A 385 37.66 -14.03 11.83
C SER A 385 39.11 -13.76 12.28
N GLN A 386 39.32 -12.81 13.19
CA GLN A 386 40.62 -12.55 13.81
C GLN A 386 41.09 -13.73 14.68
N ARG A 387 40.19 -14.30 15.49
CA ARG A 387 40.51 -15.47 16.34
C ARG A 387 40.89 -16.70 15.50
N ASN A 388 40.17 -16.95 14.41
CA ASN A 388 40.46 -18.03 13.48
C ASN A 388 41.79 -17.83 12.73
N ARG A 389 42.15 -16.58 12.38
CA ARG A 389 43.47 -16.26 11.79
C ARG A 389 44.60 -16.50 12.78
N ASN A 390 44.43 -16.10 14.04
CA ASN A 390 45.45 -16.29 15.08
C ASN A 390 45.69 -17.77 15.35
N ASN A 391 44.63 -18.57 15.50
CA ASN A 391 44.73 -20.03 15.69
C ASN A 391 45.44 -20.72 14.50
N LYS A 392 45.19 -20.26 13.27
CA LYS A 392 45.82 -20.82 12.06
C LYS A 392 47.31 -20.44 11.96
N LEU A 393 47.70 -19.28 12.48
CA LEU A 393 49.09 -18.83 12.55
C LEU A 393 49.86 -19.63 13.62
N GLU A 394 49.28 -19.84 14.80
CA GLU A 394 49.89 -20.64 15.86
C GLU A 394 50.13 -22.10 15.44
N GLN A 395 49.17 -22.71 14.72
CA GLN A 395 49.35 -24.06 14.16
C GLN A 395 50.47 -24.12 13.10
N ARG A 396 50.67 -23.05 12.31
CA ARG A 396 51.77 -22.97 11.33
C ARG A 396 53.13 -22.83 12.01
N ILE A 397 53.21 -21.98 13.05
CA ILE A 397 54.43 -21.80 13.84
C ILE A 397 54.80 -23.10 14.58
N GLY A 398 53.82 -23.84 15.10
CA GLY A 398 54.02 -25.15 15.69
C GLY A 398 54.60 -26.16 14.70
N LYS A 399 54.03 -26.25 13.49
CA LYS A 399 54.50 -27.14 12.42
C LYS A 399 55.89 -26.76 11.87
N GLU A 400 56.24 -25.47 11.84
CA GLU A 400 57.58 -25.02 11.44
C GLU A 400 58.64 -25.32 12.50
N LYS A 401 58.31 -25.17 13.79
CA LYS A 401 59.21 -25.56 14.90
C LYS A 401 59.46 -27.07 14.92
N GLU A 402 58.47 -27.87 14.54
CA GLU A 402 58.58 -29.32 14.44
C GLU A 402 59.39 -29.76 13.19
N LYS A 403 59.24 -29.05 12.07
CA LYS A 403 60.10 -29.24 10.88
C LYS A 403 61.56 -28.86 11.13
N LYS A 404 61.83 -27.77 11.86
CA LYS A 404 63.19 -27.35 12.21
C LYS A 404 63.89 -28.28 13.23
N LYS A 405 63.13 -29.04 14.03
CA LYS A 405 63.69 -30.08 14.92
C LYS A 405 64.07 -31.38 14.19
N LYS A 406 63.55 -31.63 12.98
CA LYS A 406 63.79 -32.88 12.22
C LYS A 406 64.86 -32.78 11.13
N SER A 407 65.47 -31.63 10.89
CA SER A 407 66.59 -31.48 9.94
C SER A 407 67.85 -31.02 10.65
N THR A 408 68.64 -31.96 11.13
CA THR A 408 70.03 -31.73 11.56
C THR A 408 70.91 -32.70 10.80
N PHE A 409 71.66 -32.22 9.79
CA PHE A 409 73.01 -32.67 9.38
C PHE A 409 73.63 -31.58 8.44
N PRO A 410 74.97 -31.45 8.36
CA PRO A 410 75.67 -30.16 8.13
C PRO A 410 76.30 -30.01 6.72
N MET A 411 77.04 -28.89 6.55
CA MET A 411 77.82 -28.40 5.38
C MET A 411 77.03 -27.68 4.29
N SER A 412 77.55 -26.69 3.56
CA SER A 412 78.51 -25.58 3.73
C SER A 412 78.53 -24.91 2.34
N LEU A 413 78.62 -23.57 2.27
CA LEU A 413 78.84 -22.74 1.06
C LEU A 413 77.61 -22.69 0.10
N ASP A 414 77.23 -21.61 -0.57
CA ASP A 414 77.86 -20.33 -0.93
C ASP A 414 76.74 -19.29 -1.20
N LEU A 415 76.86 -18.08 -0.65
CA LEU A 415 75.77 -17.10 -0.48
C LEU A 415 75.79 -15.96 -1.52
N LYS A 416 76.26 -16.23 -2.74
CA LYS A 416 76.41 -15.20 -3.80
C LYS A 416 75.51 -15.32 -5.02
N ARG A 417 74.56 -16.28 -5.07
CA ARG A 417 73.66 -16.44 -6.24
C ARG A 417 72.18 -16.17 -6.00
N TYR A 418 71.75 -15.84 -4.79
CA TYR A 418 70.33 -15.62 -4.48
C TYR A 418 69.91 -14.14 -4.42
N ARG A 419 70.84 -13.20 -4.64
CA ARG A 419 70.55 -11.76 -4.60
C ARG A 419 70.12 -11.18 -5.95
N ASP A 420 70.39 -11.89 -7.05
CA ASP A 420 70.20 -11.35 -8.41
C ASP A 420 68.86 -11.73 -9.06
N MET A 421 68.04 -12.60 -8.45
CA MET A 421 66.69 -12.91 -8.96
C MET A 421 65.57 -12.10 -8.32
N SER A 422 65.82 -11.40 -7.21
CA SER A 422 64.76 -10.63 -6.52
C SER A 422 64.55 -9.22 -7.10
N ASN A 423 65.48 -8.72 -7.92
CA ASN A 423 65.40 -7.36 -8.49
C ASN A 423 64.87 -7.33 -9.93
N MET A 424 64.55 -8.48 -10.54
CA MET A 424 64.04 -8.53 -11.93
C MET A 424 62.50 -8.52 -12.03
N VAL A 425 61.79 -8.68 -10.90
CA VAL A 425 60.30 -8.77 -10.87
C VAL A 425 59.64 -7.46 -10.40
N LEU A 426 60.40 -6.51 -9.86
CA LEU A 426 59.87 -5.22 -9.38
C LEU A 426 59.95 -4.07 -10.40
N ASP A 427 60.68 -4.25 -11.51
CA ASP A 427 60.86 -3.21 -12.54
C ASP A 427 59.89 -3.31 -13.74
N LEU A 428 58.97 -4.28 -13.75
CA LEU A 428 57.95 -4.44 -14.80
C LEU A 428 56.58 -3.80 -14.47
N PHE A 429 56.43 -3.13 -13.32
CA PHE A 429 55.16 -2.51 -12.91
C PHE A 429 55.19 -0.97 -12.79
N ARG A 430 56.24 -0.31 -13.29
CA ARG A 430 56.32 1.16 -13.32
C ARG A 430 56.93 1.70 -14.61
N SER A 431 56.19 1.63 -15.71
CA SER A 431 56.34 2.57 -16.83
C SER A 431 55.14 2.49 -17.77
N GLY A 432 54.50 3.63 -18.05
CA GLY A 432 53.47 3.71 -19.10
C GLY A 432 52.40 4.80 -18.92
N ASN A 433 52.79 6.04 -19.26
CA ASN A 433 51.96 7.13 -19.81
C ASN A 433 51.20 8.13 -18.91
N ARG A 434 51.85 9.30 -18.72
CA ARG A 434 51.29 10.65 -18.99
C ARG A 434 51.35 10.87 -20.52
N GLU A 435 50.55 11.67 -21.23
CA GLU A 435 50.03 13.02 -20.94
C GLU A 435 49.08 13.53 -22.07
N LYS A 436 48.29 14.58 -21.73
CA LYS A 436 47.75 15.72 -22.53
C LYS A 436 46.23 15.86 -22.76
N LYS A 437 45.78 17.06 -22.35
CA LYS A 437 44.45 17.68 -22.40
C LYS A 437 44.01 18.09 -23.82
N LYS A 438 42.69 18.13 -24.05
CA LYS A 438 41.95 19.21 -24.75
C LYS A 438 40.45 19.10 -24.39
N GLY A 439 39.79 20.23 -24.13
CA GLY A 439 38.37 20.28 -23.76
C GLY A 439 37.44 20.49 -24.95
N THR A 440 36.15 20.19 -24.77
CA THR A 440 35.00 21.08 -25.10
C THR A 440 33.64 20.40 -24.81
N LYS A 441 32.70 21.25 -24.39
CA LYS A 441 31.23 21.20 -24.51
C LYS A 441 30.42 20.11 -23.81
N ARG A 442 29.58 20.60 -22.88
CA ARG A 442 28.36 20.00 -22.36
C ARG A 442 27.38 19.70 -23.49
N GLN A 443 26.88 18.47 -23.54
CA GLN A 443 25.63 18.11 -24.21
C GLN A 443 24.83 17.26 -23.23
N ARG A 444 23.62 17.73 -22.91
CA ARG A 444 22.62 16.97 -22.15
C ARG A 444 22.00 15.97 -23.11
N GLU A 445 22.22 14.69 -22.88
CA GLU A 445 21.45 13.63 -23.53
C GLU A 445 20.31 13.23 -22.60
N ARG A 446 19.08 13.43 -23.08
CA ARG A 446 17.86 12.84 -22.54
C ARG A 446 17.84 11.39 -23.02
N GLU A 447 17.83 10.43 -22.11
CA GLU A 447 17.55 9.04 -22.45
C GLU A 447 16.03 8.86 -22.51
N ASP A 448 15.56 8.64 -23.73
CA ASP A 448 14.18 8.39 -24.12
C ASP A 448 13.88 6.89 -23.93
N TYR A 449 13.01 6.56 -22.98
CA TYR A 449 12.55 5.18 -22.77
C TYR A 449 11.49 4.85 -23.83
N GLY A 450 11.94 4.27 -24.95
CA GLY A 450 11.08 3.64 -25.94
C GLY A 450 10.38 2.40 -25.38
N ILE A 451 9.17 2.57 -24.83
CA ILE A 451 8.22 1.48 -24.64
C ILE A 451 7.42 1.37 -25.94
N THR A 452 7.63 0.26 -26.67
CA THR A 452 6.86 -0.09 -27.86
C THR A 452 5.41 -0.34 -27.49
N TYR A 453 4.53 0.63 -27.77
CA TYR A 453 3.08 0.44 -27.72
C TYR A 453 2.65 -0.49 -28.85
N ASP A 454 2.00 -1.58 -28.49
CA ASP A 454 1.23 -2.40 -29.43
C ASP A 454 0.07 -1.55 -29.97
N LYS A 455 0.17 -1.09 -31.21
CA LYS A 455 -0.86 -0.29 -31.90
C LYS A 455 -1.99 -1.14 -32.50
N GLN A 456 -2.05 -2.45 -32.20
CA GLN A 456 -3.09 -3.34 -32.73
C GLN A 456 -4.18 -3.72 -31.72
N TRP A 457 -4.14 -3.23 -30.49
CA TRP A 457 -5.20 -3.48 -29.49
C TRP A 457 -6.60 -3.07 -30.00
N ALA A 458 -6.69 -1.92 -30.66
CA ALA A 458 -7.94 -1.41 -31.23
C ALA A 458 -8.45 -2.27 -32.41
N ARG A 459 -7.54 -2.96 -33.13
CA ARG A 459 -7.91 -3.82 -34.26
C ARG A 459 -8.37 -5.21 -33.81
N LYS A 460 -7.93 -5.65 -32.62
CA LYS A 460 -8.35 -6.92 -31.99
C LYS A 460 -9.78 -6.85 -31.43
N TYR A 461 -10.28 -5.65 -31.17
CA TYR A 461 -11.67 -5.39 -30.71
C TYR A 461 -12.70 -5.37 -31.85
N LEU A 462 -12.27 -5.24 -33.10
CA LEU A 462 -13.13 -5.02 -34.27
C LEU A 462 -13.59 -6.30 -34.98
N LEU A 463 -13.22 -7.49 -34.50
CA LEU A 463 -13.44 -8.75 -35.23
C LEU A 463 -14.02 -9.93 -34.41
N ASP A 464 -14.64 -9.71 -33.25
CA ASP A 464 -15.50 -10.74 -32.65
C ASP A 464 -16.55 -10.15 -31.67
N PRO A 465 -17.80 -9.91 -32.11
CA PRO A 465 -18.76 -9.06 -31.40
C PRO A 465 -19.57 -9.74 -30.27
N LEU A 466 -19.16 -10.89 -29.73
CA LEU A 466 -20.04 -11.67 -28.82
C LEU A 466 -19.45 -12.20 -27.50
N THR A 467 -18.27 -11.78 -27.04
CA THR A 467 -17.74 -12.24 -25.72
C THR A 467 -16.95 -11.25 -24.86
N ALA A 468 -16.95 -9.94 -25.12
CA ALA A 468 -16.30 -8.96 -24.23
C ALA A 468 -17.26 -8.43 -23.14
N PRO A 469 -16.83 -8.35 -21.85
CA PRO A 469 -17.65 -7.79 -20.77
C PRO A 469 -17.78 -6.26 -20.83
N GLU A 470 -18.92 -5.72 -20.34
CA GLU A 470 -19.23 -4.29 -20.32
C GLU A 470 -18.43 -3.49 -19.27
N PRO A 471 -18.23 -2.17 -19.48
CA PRO A 471 -17.45 -1.28 -18.59
C PRO A 471 -17.98 -1.13 -17.15
N ASN A 472 -19.15 -1.69 -16.82
CA ASN A 472 -19.72 -1.72 -15.48
C ASN A 472 -19.12 -2.84 -14.58
N GLN A 473 -18.12 -3.58 -15.08
CA GLN A 473 -17.48 -4.70 -14.38
C GLN A 473 -16.07 -4.39 -13.83
N GLU A 474 -15.58 -3.14 -13.90
CA GLU A 474 -14.26 -2.75 -13.36
C GLU A 474 -14.37 -2.00 -12.01
N THR A 475 -14.34 -2.77 -10.91
CA THR A 475 -13.86 -2.48 -9.53
C THR A 475 -13.89 -1.03 -8.97
N GLY A 476 -14.48 -0.78 -7.79
CA GLY A 476 -13.75 -0.91 -6.51
C GLY A 476 -14.53 -0.44 -5.26
N LEU A 477 -14.16 -1.02 -4.10
CA LEU A 477 -14.59 -0.76 -2.71
C LEU A 477 -16.08 -0.93 -2.35
N GLY A 478 -16.39 -2.06 -1.70
CA GLY A 478 -17.31 -2.06 -0.55
C GLY A 478 -18.81 -2.25 -0.77
N ALA A 479 -19.29 -2.60 -1.95
CA ALA A 479 -20.69 -3.01 -2.15
C ALA A 479 -20.78 -4.29 -2.99
N SER A 480 -21.02 -5.42 -2.33
CA SER A 480 -21.40 -6.64 -3.04
C SER A 480 -22.76 -6.40 -3.71
N HIS A 481 -22.96 -6.79 -4.96
CA HIS A 481 -24.30 -6.98 -5.51
C HIS A 481 -24.31 -8.34 -6.21
N VAL A 482 -25.06 -9.28 -5.62
CA VAL A 482 -25.49 -10.52 -6.28
C VAL A 482 -26.64 -10.15 -7.20
N ASN A 483 -26.56 -10.64 -8.44
CA ASN A 483 -27.46 -10.36 -9.56
C ASN A 483 -28.91 -10.82 -9.25
N PRO A 484 -29.94 -9.93 -9.28
CA PRO A 484 -31.33 -10.32 -9.12
C PRO A 484 -31.93 -10.73 -10.46
N LEU A 485 -31.53 -11.89 -10.97
CA LEU A 485 -32.30 -12.63 -11.99
C LEU A 485 -32.70 -13.99 -11.42
N HIS A 486 -33.45 -13.95 -10.33
CA HIS A 486 -34.44 -14.98 -10.03
C HIS A 486 -35.45 -14.39 -9.05
N MET A 487 -36.73 -14.51 -9.40
CA MET A 487 -37.93 -14.07 -8.67
C MET A 487 -38.49 -12.69 -9.02
N ALA A 488 -39.18 -12.63 -10.16
CA ALA A 488 -40.34 -11.75 -10.31
C ALA A 488 -41.46 -12.50 -11.06
N ARG A 489 -42.42 -13.05 -10.31
CA ARG A 489 -43.72 -13.48 -10.83
C ARG A 489 -44.80 -13.03 -9.83
N ALA A 490 -45.27 -11.78 -9.95
CA ALA A 490 -46.63 -11.37 -9.55
C ALA A 490 -46.89 -9.87 -9.85
N LYS A 491 -47.64 -9.65 -10.94
CA LYS A 491 -48.63 -8.58 -11.26
C LYS A 491 -49.10 -7.65 -10.12
N ARG A 492 -49.24 -6.32 -10.36
CA ARG A 492 -50.43 -5.59 -10.94
C ARG A 492 -50.39 -4.06 -10.67
N ASP A 493 -50.62 -3.29 -11.74
CA ASP A 493 -51.42 -2.06 -11.99
C ASP A 493 -51.76 -1.02 -10.89
N VAL A 494 -51.67 0.30 -11.21
CA VAL A 494 -52.81 1.27 -11.41
C VAL A 494 -52.32 2.62 -12.01
N GLY A 495 -53.17 3.23 -12.88
CA GLY A 495 -53.04 4.37 -13.80
C GLY A 495 -52.91 5.84 -13.33
N PRO A 496 -53.19 6.85 -14.22
CA PRO A 496 -52.42 8.11 -14.33
C PRO A 496 -53.23 9.41 -14.08
N PHE A 497 -52.54 10.55 -13.90
CA PHE A 497 -53.14 11.90 -14.02
C PHE A 497 -52.19 12.91 -14.68
N ASP A 498 -52.77 13.71 -15.57
CA ASP A 498 -52.16 14.60 -16.57
C ASP A 498 -52.52 16.08 -16.29
N ARG A 499 -51.65 17.07 -16.63
CA ARG A 499 -51.94 18.52 -16.88
C ARG A 499 -50.65 19.35 -17.26
N PRO A 500 -50.75 20.53 -17.93
CA PRO A 500 -50.08 20.78 -19.22
C PRO A 500 -48.89 21.78 -19.25
N ARG A 501 -48.13 21.71 -20.37
CA ARG A 501 -46.89 22.42 -20.72
C ARG A 501 -47.08 23.87 -21.22
N ARG A 502 -46.15 24.77 -20.87
CA ARG A 502 -45.81 26.00 -21.62
C ARG A 502 -44.59 25.77 -22.52
N GLN A 503 -44.70 26.12 -23.81
CA GLN A 503 -43.68 25.96 -24.85
C GLN A 503 -42.56 27.00 -24.73
N ARG A 504 -41.31 26.55 -24.66
CA ARG A 504 -40.11 27.30 -25.11
C ARG A 504 -39.55 26.56 -26.33
N LYS A 505 -39.25 27.29 -27.41
CA LYS A 505 -38.64 26.75 -28.64
C LYS A 505 -37.34 26.01 -28.30
N ARG A 506 -37.38 24.67 -28.32
CA ARG A 506 -36.19 23.82 -28.30
C ARG A 506 -35.63 23.73 -29.71
N ILE A 507 -34.36 24.05 -29.88
CA ILE A 507 -33.59 23.62 -31.04
C ILE A 507 -33.54 22.08 -30.94
N SER A 508 -34.19 21.40 -31.89
CA SER A 508 -34.30 19.94 -31.91
C SER A 508 -32.91 19.33 -32.11
N ILE A 509 -32.48 18.52 -31.15
CA ILE A 509 -31.35 17.60 -31.30
C ILE A 509 -31.78 16.60 -32.38
N HIS A 510 -31.02 16.51 -33.46
CA HIS A 510 -31.33 15.58 -34.55
C HIS A 510 -30.98 14.17 -34.08
N THR A 511 -32.00 13.31 -33.98
CA THR A 511 -31.86 11.88 -33.72
C THR A 511 -31.22 11.22 -34.94
N ASP A 512 -30.22 10.38 -34.74
CA ASP A 512 -29.64 9.62 -35.84
C ASP A 512 -30.54 8.43 -36.24
N ALA A 513 -30.15 7.70 -37.28
CA ALA A 513 -30.95 6.58 -37.79
C ALA A 513 -31.09 5.42 -36.80
N ILE A 514 -30.26 5.36 -35.75
CA ILE A 514 -30.27 4.32 -34.71
C ILE A 514 -31.28 4.71 -33.62
N ASP A 515 -31.30 5.99 -33.21
CA ASP A 515 -32.29 6.54 -32.28
C ASP A 515 -33.75 6.44 -32.82
N ALA A 516 -33.93 6.41 -34.15
CA ALA A 516 -35.25 6.29 -34.78
C ALA A 516 -35.85 4.87 -34.75
N LEU A 517 -35.05 3.86 -34.41
CA LEU A 517 -35.48 2.46 -34.33
C LEU A 517 -35.90 2.04 -32.92
N ASP A 518 -35.71 2.92 -31.93
CA ASP A 518 -35.97 2.61 -30.53
C ASP A 518 -37.45 2.82 -30.17
N THR A 519 -38.15 1.73 -29.80
CA THR A 519 -39.60 1.73 -29.48
C THR A 519 -39.91 1.52 -28.00
N ILE A 520 -38.89 1.44 -27.13
CA ILE A 520 -39.05 1.19 -25.70
C ILE A 520 -38.35 2.30 -24.89
N GLY A 521 -39.15 3.17 -24.26
CA GLY A 521 -38.64 4.30 -23.47
C GLY A 521 -38.52 5.58 -24.31
N GLY A 522 -38.91 6.73 -23.76
CA GLY A 522 -38.96 7.99 -24.51
C GLY A 522 -37.59 8.43 -25.07
N GLN A 523 -37.62 9.27 -26.11
CA GLN A 523 -36.46 9.79 -26.87
C GLN A 523 -35.22 10.06 -25.98
N TYR A 524 -34.35 9.08 -25.90
CA TYR A 524 -33.05 9.15 -25.23
C TYR A 524 -32.00 9.19 -26.34
N HIS A 525 -31.15 10.21 -26.33
CA HIS A 525 -30.08 10.35 -27.32
C HIS A 525 -28.82 9.67 -26.78
N HIS A 526 -28.35 8.62 -27.45
CA HIS A 526 -27.07 8.01 -27.12
C HIS A 526 -25.95 8.98 -27.48
N GLY A 527 -25.28 9.56 -26.48
CA GLY A 527 -24.19 10.50 -26.72
C GLY A 527 -23.03 9.82 -27.45
N GLY A 528 -22.78 10.23 -28.69
CA GLY A 528 -21.72 9.68 -29.52
C GLY A 528 -20.34 10.25 -29.14
N PRO A 529 -19.24 9.62 -29.60
CA PRO A 529 -17.88 10.08 -29.28
C PRO A 529 -17.56 11.50 -29.79
N TYR A 530 -18.36 12.05 -30.71
CA TYR A 530 -18.19 13.40 -31.27
C TYR A 530 -19.15 14.45 -30.68
N ASP A 531 -19.98 14.06 -29.72
CA ASP A 531 -20.96 14.92 -29.08
C ASP A 531 -20.34 16.17 -28.42
N ALA A 532 -19.12 16.04 -27.89
CA ALA A 532 -18.40 17.13 -27.26
C ALA A 532 -18.06 18.27 -28.24
N ALA A 533 -18.02 17.98 -29.54
CA ALA A 533 -17.77 18.95 -30.59
C ALA A 533 -19.05 19.56 -31.20
N LEU A 534 -20.24 19.15 -30.73
CA LEU A 534 -21.51 19.67 -31.25
C LEU A 534 -21.65 21.16 -30.94
N LEU A 535 -22.11 21.93 -31.93
CA LEU A 535 -22.33 23.37 -31.79
C LEU A 535 -23.22 23.71 -30.59
N SER A 536 -24.25 22.90 -30.34
CA SER A 536 -25.20 23.07 -29.22
C SER A 536 -24.55 23.00 -27.83
N ARG A 537 -23.40 22.34 -27.69
CA ARG A 537 -22.64 22.22 -26.43
C ARG A 537 -21.49 23.22 -26.31
N ASN A 538 -21.23 23.99 -27.36
CA ASN A 538 -20.10 24.92 -27.44
C ASN A 538 -20.55 26.38 -27.68
N LEU A 539 -21.80 26.72 -27.34
CA LEU A 539 -22.34 28.08 -27.49
C LEU A 539 -21.81 29.07 -26.44
N ASP A 540 -21.40 28.57 -25.27
CA ASP A 540 -20.82 29.37 -24.20
C ASP A 540 -19.35 28.97 -24.00
N ARG A 541 -18.44 29.94 -24.06
CA ARG A 541 -17.00 29.70 -23.99
C ARG A 541 -16.56 29.19 -22.60
N GLU A 542 -17.25 29.55 -21.53
CA GLU A 542 -16.89 29.15 -20.16
C GLU A 542 -17.16 27.65 -19.91
N TYR A 543 -18.16 27.08 -20.59
CA TYR A 543 -18.59 25.68 -20.43
C TYR A 543 -18.35 24.82 -21.68
N SER A 544 -17.70 25.38 -22.69
CA SER A 544 -17.45 24.75 -23.99
C SER A 544 -16.35 23.69 -23.87
N PRO A 545 -16.66 22.40 -24.12
CA PRO A 545 -15.64 21.35 -24.14
C PRO A 545 -14.54 21.59 -25.17
N VAL A 546 -14.87 22.21 -26.31
CA VAL A 546 -13.88 22.56 -27.35
C VAL A 546 -12.97 23.71 -26.89
N ALA A 547 -13.51 24.70 -26.16
CA ALA A 547 -12.71 25.79 -25.61
C ALA A 547 -11.77 25.30 -24.51
N ALA A 548 -12.19 24.31 -23.71
CA ALA A 548 -11.38 23.74 -22.63
C ALA A 548 -10.08 23.06 -23.12
N VAL A 549 -10.05 22.61 -24.38
CA VAL A 549 -8.89 21.95 -25.01
C VAL A 549 -8.23 22.80 -26.10
N GLU A 550 -8.57 24.09 -26.20
CA GLU A 550 -8.08 25.00 -27.24
C GLU A 550 -6.54 25.11 -27.21
N GLU A 551 -5.94 25.24 -26.02
CA GLU A 551 -4.50 25.41 -25.85
C GLU A 551 -3.71 24.16 -26.26
N SER A 552 -4.15 22.97 -25.82
CA SER A 552 -3.52 21.70 -26.20
C SER A 552 -3.68 21.39 -27.69
N ASN A 553 -4.81 21.74 -28.29
CA ASN A 553 -5.04 21.56 -29.72
C ASN A 553 -4.13 22.50 -30.54
N LEU A 554 -3.92 23.74 -30.09
CA LEU A 554 -3.00 24.68 -30.73
C LEU A 554 -1.54 24.24 -30.61
N GLU A 555 -1.14 23.69 -29.47
CA GLU A 555 0.20 23.13 -29.26
C GLU A 555 0.44 21.92 -30.18
N ALA A 556 -0.52 20.99 -30.25
CA ALA A 556 -0.44 19.84 -31.15
C ALA A 556 -0.34 20.25 -32.64
N MET A 557 -1.09 21.28 -33.05
CA MET A 557 -1.01 21.81 -34.42
C MET A 557 0.32 22.50 -34.72
N ARG A 558 0.91 23.20 -33.74
CA ARG A 558 2.25 23.79 -33.88
C ARG A 558 3.33 22.72 -34.04
N ASP A 559 3.25 21.65 -33.26
CA ASP A 559 4.18 20.51 -33.37
C ASP A 559 4.09 19.83 -34.73
N ILE A 560 2.88 19.69 -35.29
CA ILE A 560 2.68 19.16 -36.64
C ILE A 560 3.31 20.08 -37.69
N CYS A 561 3.13 21.41 -37.59
CA CYS A 561 3.73 22.36 -38.52
C CYS A 561 5.27 22.41 -38.42
N LEU A 562 5.83 22.29 -37.22
CA LEU A 562 7.29 22.22 -37.00
C LEU A 562 7.89 20.91 -37.54
N GLY A 563 7.16 19.80 -37.42
CA GLY A 563 7.53 18.52 -38.02
C GLY A 563 7.56 18.54 -39.55
N MET A 564 6.69 19.33 -40.20
CA MET A 564 6.66 19.46 -41.65
C MET A 564 7.82 20.30 -42.21
N HIS A 565 8.32 21.30 -41.47
CA HIS A 565 9.49 22.08 -41.89
C HIS A 565 10.80 21.28 -41.88
N HIS A 566 10.88 20.20 -41.09
CA HIS A 566 12.02 19.27 -41.13
C HIS A 566 11.94 18.23 -42.26
N ALA A 567 10.80 18.07 -42.91
CA ALA A 567 10.58 17.08 -43.97
C ALA A 567 10.74 17.62 -45.41
N MET A 568 11.02 18.91 -45.59
CA MET A 568 11.21 19.53 -46.92
C MET A 568 12.57 20.23 -47.03
N ALA A 569 13.66 19.46 -47.03
CA ALA A 569 14.93 19.84 -47.63
C ALA A 569 15.21 18.88 -48.81
N PRO A 570 15.32 19.34 -50.07
CA PRO A 570 15.43 18.45 -51.22
C PRO A 570 16.87 18.05 -51.51
N GLU A 571 17.24 16.78 -51.27
CA GLU A 571 18.39 16.16 -51.92
C GLU A 571 17.98 15.67 -53.32
N CYS A 572 18.16 16.54 -54.31
CA CYS A 572 18.06 16.20 -55.73
C CYS A 572 19.47 16.13 -56.32
N THR A 573 20.07 14.93 -56.36
CA THR A 573 21.23 14.65 -57.25
C THR A 573 21.11 13.28 -57.88
N CYS A 574 20.32 13.17 -58.94
CA CYS A 574 20.38 12.06 -59.89
C CYS A 574 21.44 12.38 -60.96
N ARG A 575 22.66 11.82 -60.82
CA ARG A 575 23.68 11.82 -61.89
C ARG A 575 23.34 10.72 -62.91
N ARG A 576 22.68 11.07 -64.02
CA ARG A 576 22.72 10.25 -65.24
C ARG A 576 24.00 10.56 -66.02
N ARG A 577 24.79 9.51 -66.25
CA ARG A 577 25.95 9.48 -67.15
C ARG A 577 25.50 9.76 -68.59
N LEU A 578 26.04 10.82 -69.20
CA LEU A 578 26.09 11.00 -70.64
C LEU A 578 27.43 10.46 -71.14
N GLY A 579 27.38 9.32 -71.84
CA GLY A 579 28.47 8.75 -72.64
C GLY A 579 28.14 8.88 -74.12
N LYS A 580 29.09 9.47 -74.85
CA LYS A 580 29.06 10.01 -76.22
C LYS A 580 28.73 9.02 -77.37
N ARG A 581 28.12 9.60 -78.42
CA ARG A 581 28.41 9.50 -79.87
C ARG A 581 28.46 8.10 -80.53
N LYS A 582 27.53 7.83 -81.45
CA LYS A 582 27.62 8.11 -82.90
C LYS A 582 26.25 7.99 -83.53
#